data_AF-A0A7S1YZE6-F1
#
_entry.id   AF-A0A7S1YZE6-F1
#
_cell.length_a   1.000
_cell.length_b   1.000
_cell.length_c   1.000
_cell.angle_alpha   90.00
_cell.angle_beta   90.00
_cell.angle_gamma   90.00
#
_symmetry.space_group_name_H-M   'P 1'
#
loop_
_entity.id
_entity.type
_entity.pdbx_description
1 polymer ?
#
loop_
_entity_poly.entity_id
_entity_poly.type
_entity_poly.pdbx_seq_one_letter_code
_entity_poly.pdbx_strand_id
1 'polypeptide(L)'
;VATQPDTEGMVRFSSVETASFEGYVDGNQTATSRRWITEDRPSFIYSDGTTFPPRDLPPTEEKLNLVGTGILAASLVLAGLTMFASLIWLVWAAAHRKNKVIKRAQPEFLYMLCVGTFAMASSVIFMSMQEPLNERLLDMACMSSVWLISIGFTVSFSALFSKTQRINQIFIASQSFRRVQVKKRDVLKVFLVLASANIAILTTWTIVSPLRYKRGDFLSFY
;
A
#
# COMPACT_ATOMS: atom_id res chain seq x y z
N VAL A 1 13.73 45.60 -12.37
CA VAL A 1 14.35 45.38 -11.04
C VAL A 1 13.38 45.84 -9.96
N ALA A 2 13.24 45.08 -8.87
CA ALA A 2 12.49 45.52 -7.71
C ALA A 2 13.47 46.11 -6.67
N THR A 3 13.11 47.21 -6.01
CA THR A 3 13.91 47.72 -4.89
C THR A 3 13.73 46.85 -3.64
N GLN A 4 14.64 46.96 -2.66
CA GLN A 4 14.32 46.50 -1.31
C GLN A 4 13.04 47.21 -0.79
N PRO A 5 12.28 46.59 0.14
CA PRO A 5 11.10 47.22 0.71
C PRO A 5 11.47 48.49 1.47
N ASP A 6 10.63 49.51 1.36
CA ASP A 6 10.71 50.68 2.25
C ASP A 6 10.30 50.27 3.69
N THR A 7 10.49 51.18 4.64
CA THR A 7 10.00 51.14 6.02
C THR A 7 8.49 50.88 6.14
N GLU A 8 7.68 51.21 5.13
CA GLU A 8 6.25 50.87 5.04
C GLU A 8 5.98 49.50 4.39
N GLY A 9 7.01 48.72 4.07
CA GLY A 9 6.91 47.38 3.46
C GLY A 9 6.60 47.36 1.96
N MET A 10 6.42 48.53 1.32
CA MET A 10 6.14 48.60 -0.12
C MET A 10 7.39 48.35 -0.97
N VAL A 11 7.25 47.52 -2.00
CA VAL A 11 8.29 47.18 -2.98
C VAL A 11 8.01 47.93 -4.29
N ARG A 12 8.99 48.71 -4.77
CA ARG A 12 8.85 49.49 -6.00
C ARG A 12 9.45 48.75 -7.19
N PHE A 13 8.65 48.53 -8.23
CA PHE A 13 9.08 47.89 -9.46
C PHE A 13 9.52 48.95 -10.48
N SER A 14 10.77 48.88 -10.94
CA SER A 14 11.30 49.68 -12.03
C SER A 14 11.53 48.79 -13.26
N SER A 15 10.81 49.06 -14.35
CA SER A 15 11.04 48.48 -15.66
C SER A 15 12.07 49.31 -16.44
N VAL A 16 12.91 48.63 -17.20
CA VAL A 16 14.04 49.24 -17.94
C VAL A 16 13.94 48.74 -19.38
N GLU A 17 13.50 49.60 -20.29
CA GLU A 17 13.24 49.26 -21.70
C GLU A 17 14.48 48.63 -22.37
N THR A 18 14.40 47.40 -22.86
CA THR A 18 15.60 46.69 -23.36
C THR A 18 15.97 47.01 -24.80
N ALA A 19 15.06 47.60 -25.57
CA ALA A 19 15.33 48.15 -26.90
C ALA A 19 14.27 49.21 -27.25
N SER A 20 14.66 50.21 -28.04
CA SER A 20 13.74 51.17 -28.67
C SER A 20 13.64 50.91 -30.18
N PHE A 21 12.52 51.29 -30.78
CA PHE A 21 12.29 51.19 -32.22
C PHE A 21 12.24 52.58 -32.83
N GLU A 22 13.25 52.92 -33.63
CA GLU A 22 13.28 54.19 -34.36
C GLU A 22 12.92 53.94 -35.83
N GLY A 23 11.82 54.55 -36.27
CA GLY A 23 11.28 54.43 -37.62
C GLY A 23 11.05 55.80 -38.23
N TYR A 24 11.88 56.18 -39.19
CA TYR A 24 11.74 57.44 -39.92
C TYR A 24 10.95 57.23 -41.21
N VAL A 25 9.99 58.12 -41.46
CA VAL A 25 9.09 58.08 -42.62
C VAL A 25 9.12 59.45 -43.29
N ASP A 26 9.71 59.53 -44.48
CA ASP A 26 9.69 60.73 -45.30
C ASP A 26 8.26 61.11 -45.71
N GLY A 27 8.02 62.40 -45.99
CA GLY A 27 6.71 62.95 -46.37
C GLY A 27 6.07 62.35 -47.63
N ASN A 28 6.78 61.48 -48.34
CA ASN A 28 6.31 60.64 -49.45
C ASN A 28 5.64 59.31 -48.99
N GLN A 29 5.43 59.12 -47.67
CA GLN A 29 4.92 57.89 -47.04
C GLN A 29 5.80 56.62 -47.22
N THR A 30 6.94 56.74 -47.92
CA THR A 30 7.96 55.69 -48.03
C THR A 30 8.82 55.66 -46.77
N ALA A 31 8.64 54.64 -45.93
CA ALA A 31 9.45 54.43 -44.73
C ALA A 31 10.90 54.03 -45.08
N THR A 32 11.81 55.00 -45.04
CA THR A 32 13.20 54.91 -45.55
C THR A 32 14.19 54.33 -44.54
N SER A 33 13.88 54.35 -43.24
CA SER A 33 14.69 53.65 -42.22
C SER A 33 13.83 53.10 -41.10
N ARG A 34 14.12 51.87 -40.67
CA ARG A 34 13.55 51.20 -39.50
C ARG A 34 14.69 50.48 -38.78
N ARG A 35 15.06 50.94 -37.58
CA ARG A 35 16.15 50.32 -36.80
C ARG A 35 15.72 50.09 -35.36
N TRP A 36 15.92 48.86 -34.89
CA TRP A 36 15.95 48.58 -33.47
C TRP A 36 17.27 49.11 -32.91
N ILE A 37 17.20 49.93 -31.88
CA ILE A 37 18.36 50.39 -31.12
C ILE A 37 18.34 49.61 -29.82
N THR A 38 19.15 48.56 -29.76
CA THR A 38 19.49 47.89 -28.51
C THR A 38 20.43 48.80 -27.75
N GLU A 39 20.08 49.16 -26.53
CA GLU A 39 20.92 50.01 -25.70
C GLU A 39 21.85 49.14 -24.84
N ASP A 40 23.10 49.57 -24.66
CA ASP A 40 24.09 48.89 -23.80
C ASP A 40 23.72 49.09 -22.32
N ARG A 41 22.76 48.29 -21.86
CA ARG A 41 22.20 48.35 -20.50
C ARG A 41 22.89 47.35 -19.57
N PRO A 42 22.99 47.66 -18.25
CA PRO A 42 23.53 46.71 -17.27
C PRO A 42 22.76 45.39 -17.31
N SER A 43 23.48 44.28 -17.13
CA SER A 43 22.93 42.93 -17.21
C SER A 43 21.80 42.69 -16.20
N PHE A 44 20.85 41.82 -16.58
CA PHE A 44 19.65 41.54 -15.79
C PHE A 44 20.02 41.08 -14.38
N ILE A 45 19.61 41.86 -13.37
CA ILE A 45 19.88 41.58 -11.95
C ILE A 45 18.73 40.76 -11.37
N TYR A 46 19.06 39.56 -10.87
CA TYR A 46 18.14 38.65 -10.20
C TYR A 46 17.88 39.08 -8.74
N SER A 47 16.92 38.44 -8.08
CA SER A 47 16.49 38.80 -6.71
C SER A 47 17.57 38.65 -5.63
N ASP A 48 18.68 37.99 -5.93
CA ASP A 48 19.86 37.85 -5.07
C ASP A 48 20.93 38.95 -5.30
N GLY A 49 20.69 39.87 -6.23
CA GLY A 49 21.64 40.91 -6.62
C GLY A 49 22.70 40.47 -7.64
N THR A 50 22.67 39.23 -8.11
CA THR A 50 23.62 38.73 -9.12
C THR A 50 23.09 38.92 -10.55
N THR A 51 23.98 38.84 -11.53
CA THR A 51 23.67 38.96 -12.97
C THR A 51 23.70 37.62 -13.70
N PHE A 52 23.90 36.52 -12.97
CA PHE A 52 23.85 35.15 -13.46
C PHE A 52 22.50 34.53 -13.09
N PRO A 53 21.93 33.63 -13.91
CA PRO A 53 20.75 32.90 -13.49
C PRO A 53 21.04 32.15 -12.18
N PRO A 54 20.12 32.18 -11.19
CA PRO A 54 20.26 31.38 -9.99
C PRO A 54 20.37 29.91 -10.40
N ARG A 55 21.20 29.15 -9.69
CA ARG A 55 21.37 27.72 -9.97
C ARG A 55 20.04 27.00 -9.87
N ASP A 56 19.85 26.00 -10.73
CA ASP A 56 18.73 25.06 -10.62
C ASP A 56 18.63 24.53 -9.19
N LEU A 57 17.40 24.26 -8.75
CA LEU A 57 17.16 23.75 -7.40
C LEU A 57 17.98 22.46 -7.21
N PRO A 58 18.62 22.27 -6.05
CA PRO A 58 19.31 21.01 -5.76
C PRO A 58 18.30 19.85 -5.90
N PRO A 59 18.73 18.68 -6.41
CA PRO A 59 17.84 17.54 -6.54
C PRO A 59 17.22 17.22 -5.18
N THR A 60 15.90 17.06 -5.14
CA THR A 60 15.17 16.81 -3.90
C THR A 60 15.62 15.49 -3.29
N GLU A 61 16.28 15.56 -2.13
CA GLU A 61 16.65 14.39 -1.33
C GLU A 61 15.40 13.58 -0.94
N GLU A 62 15.16 12.48 -1.67
CA GLU A 62 14.00 11.61 -1.44
C GLU A 62 14.16 10.84 -0.12
N LYS A 63 13.74 11.45 0.99
CA LYS A 63 13.75 10.81 2.31
C LYS A 63 12.68 9.74 2.41
N LEU A 64 13.00 8.54 1.92
CA LEU A 64 12.14 7.37 1.97
C LEU A 64 11.81 7.00 3.43
N ASN A 65 10.55 7.15 3.82
CA ASN A 65 10.04 6.77 5.15
C ASN A 65 9.79 5.25 5.25
N LEU A 66 10.85 4.46 5.02
CA LEU A 66 10.84 3.00 5.07
C LEU A 66 10.62 2.47 6.49
N VAL A 67 10.00 1.29 6.59
CA VAL A 67 9.87 0.59 7.88
C VAL A 67 11.26 0.15 8.36
N GLY A 68 11.66 0.64 9.53
CA GLY A 68 12.99 0.40 10.09
C GLY A 68 13.34 -1.09 10.18
N THR A 69 14.53 -1.45 9.70
CA THR A 69 14.96 -2.83 9.41
C THR A 69 14.80 -3.80 10.59
N GLY A 70 14.94 -3.32 11.84
CA GLY A 70 14.73 -4.15 13.04
C GLY A 70 13.28 -4.63 13.22
N ILE A 71 12.29 -3.81 12.87
CA ILE A 71 10.86 -4.18 12.95
C ILE A 71 10.53 -5.20 11.85
N LEU A 72 11.04 -4.98 10.63
CA LEU A 72 10.88 -5.91 9.50
C LEU A 72 11.57 -7.25 9.75
N ALA A 73 12.77 -7.25 10.32
CA ALA A 73 13.46 -8.48 10.71
C ALA A 73 12.67 -9.24 11.80
N ALA A 74 12.15 -8.53 12.80
CA ALA A 74 11.33 -9.13 13.85
C ALA A 74 10.01 -9.72 13.31
N SER A 75 9.30 -9.02 12.42
CA SER A 75 8.05 -9.52 11.83
C SER A 75 8.28 -10.75 10.95
N LEU A 76 9.35 -10.76 10.15
CA LEU A 76 9.72 -11.92 9.33
C LEU A 76 10.17 -13.13 10.16
N VAL A 77 10.91 -12.92 11.26
CA VAL A 77 11.27 -14.00 12.19
C VAL A 77 10.03 -14.59 12.87
N LEU A 78 9.08 -13.76 13.30
CA LEU A 78 7.81 -14.22 13.88
C LEU A 78 6.92 -14.94 12.85
N ALA A 79 6.90 -14.47 11.59
CA ALA A 79 6.21 -15.16 10.49
C ALA A 79 6.85 -16.53 10.21
N GLY A 80 8.18 -16.61 10.09
CA GLY A 80 8.90 -17.87 9.90
C GLY A 80 8.68 -18.86 11.04
N LEU A 81 8.73 -18.38 12.30
CA LEU A 81 8.47 -19.20 13.49
C LEU A 81 7.04 -19.73 13.53
N THR A 82 6.04 -18.92 13.18
CA THR A 82 4.63 -19.34 13.15
C THR A 82 4.33 -20.30 12.00
N MET A 83 4.93 -20.10 10.82
CA MET A 83 4.88 -21.08 9.71
C MET A 83 5.50 -22.42 10.13
N PHE A 84 6.72 -22.41 10.67
CA PHE A 84 7.43 -23.61 11.10
C PHE A 84 6.67 -24.37 12.21
N ALA A 85 6.18 -23.65 13.23
CA ALA A 85 5.34 -24.22 14.28
C ALA A 85 4.05 -24.84 13.70
N SER A 86 3.37 -24.16 12.77
CA SER A 86 2.15 -24.68 12.16
C SER A 86 2.40 -26.00 11.41
N LEU A 87 3.54 -26.13 10.72
CA LEU A 87 3.94 -27.36 10.02
C LEU A 87 4.28 -28.49 11.01
N ILE A 88 5.01 -28.21 12.10
CA ILE A 88 5.28 -29.18 13.17
C ILE A 88 3.96 -29.72 13.74
N TRP A 89 3.04 -28.82 14.13
CA TRP A 89 1.74 -29.23 14.68
C TRP A 89 0.90 -30.00 13.66
N LEU A 90 0.91 -29.60 12.38
CA LEU A 90 0.23 -30.31 11.29
C LEU A 90 0.75 -31.75 11.12
N VAL A 91 2.08 -31.93 11.04
CA VAL A 91 2.74 -33.22 10.85
C VAL A 91 2.59 -34.11 12.09
N TRP A 92 2.83 -33.56 13.29
CA TRP A 92 2.66 -34.29 14.54
C TRP A 92 1.21 -34.76 14.72
N ALA A 93 0.24 -33.90 14.41
CA ALA A 93 -1.18 -34.25 14.45
C ALA A 93 -1.61 -35.19 13.32
N ALA A 94 -0.89 -35.25 12.20
CA ALA A 94 -1.11 -36.23 11.14
C ALA A 94 -0.58 -37.62 11.51
N ALA A 95 0.64 -37.71 12.05
CA ALA A 95 1.23 -38.97 12.54
C ALA A 95 0.38 -39.56 13.68
N HIS A 96 0.04 -38.74 14.68
CA HIS A 96 -0.68 -39.18 15.88
C HIS A 96 -2.21 -39.17 15.75
N ARG A 97 -2.77 -39.18 14.52
CA ARG A 97 -4.23 -39.26 14.22
C ARG A 97 -4.99 -40.33 15.01
N LYS A 98 -4.31 -41.43 15.39
CA LYS A 98 -4.88 -42.56 16.14
C LYS A 98 -5.00 -42.30 17.66
N ASN A 99 -4.23 -41.36 18.21
CA ASN A 99 -4.16 -41.14 19.66
C ASN A 99 -5.47 -40.56 20.21
N LYS A 100 -5.89 -41.05 21.40
CA LYS A 100 -7.16 -40.67 22.05
C LYS A 100 -7.30 -39.15 22.26
N VAL A 101 -6.20 -38.45 22.50
CA VAL A 101 -6.15 -36.97 22.67
C VAL A 101 -6.54 -36.25 21.37
N ILE A 102 -5.83 -36.52 20.27
CA ILE A 102 -6.08 -35.86 18.97
C ILE A 102 -7.45 -36.25 18.40
N LYS A 103 -7.86 -37.50 18.61
CA LYS A 103 -9.20 -37.99 18.23
C LYS A 103 -10.34 -37.29 19.00
N ARG A 104 -10.11 -36.87 20.25
CA ARG A 104 -11.04 -36.01 21.01
C ARG A 104 -11.03 -34.56 20.51
N ALA A 105 -9.86 -34.02 20.16
CA ALA A 105 -9.65 -32.62 19.75
C ALA A 105 -10.24 -32.23 18.38
N GLN A 106 -10.69 -33.21 17.58
CA GLN A 106 -11.06 -33.09 16.15
C GLN A 106 -9.85 -32.80 15.25
N PRO A 107 -9.29 -33.80 14.54
CA PRO A 107 -8.15 -33.58 13.66
C PRO A 107 -8.47 -32.58 12.52
N GLU A 108 -9.69 -32.60 11.97
CA GLU A 108 -10.11 -31.67 10.91
C GLU A 108 -10.09 -30.19 11.35
N PHE A 109 -10.46 -29.92 12.62
CA PHE A 109 -10.41 -28.56 13.18
C PHE A 109 -8.96 -28.07 13.27
N LEU A 110 -8.06 -28.95 13.72
CA LEU A 110 -6.64 -28.64 13.86
C LEU A 110 -5.98 -28.42 12.49
N TYR A 111 -6.31 -29.20 11.46
CA TYR A 111 -5.76 -28.98 10.11
C TYR A 111 -6.24 -27.67 9.48
N MET A 112 -7.53 -27.32 9.59
CA MET A 112 -8.01 -26.02 9.11
C MET A 112 -7.33 -24.86 9.86
N LEU A 113 -7.16 -24.97 11.18
CA LEU A 113 -6.48 -23.93 11.96
C LEU A 113 -5.01 -23.77 11.55
N CYS A 114 -4.24 -24.87 11.43
CA CYS A 114 -2.85 -24.81 10.97
C CYS A 114 -2.71 -24.23 9.55
N VAL A 115 -3.60 -24.58 8.62
CA VAL A 115 -3.61 -24.01 7.25
C VAL A 115 -3.97 -22.53 7.29
N GLY A 116 -4.95 -22.12 8.09
CA GLY A 116 -5.34 -20.73 8.27
C GLY A 116 -4.20 -19.87 8.82
N THR A 117 -3.51 -20.33 9.86
CA THR A 117 -2.35 -19.61 10.43
C THR A 117 -1.15 -19.58 9.48
N PHE A 118 -0.90 -20.64 8.71
CA PHE A 118 0.16 -20.66 7.69
C PHE A 118 -0.11 -19.63 6.59
N ALA A 119 -1.37 -19.50 6.14
CA ALA A 119 -1.76 -18.50 5.15
C ALA A 119 -1.62 -17.06 5.68
N MET A 120 -2.05 -16.79 6.92
CA MET A 120 -1.88 -15.48 7.56
C MET A 120 -0.41 -15.13 7.86
N ALA A 121 0.43 -16.12 8.20
CA ALA A 121 1.86 -15.87 8.34
C ALA A 121 2.53 -15.60 6.98
N SER A 122 2.06 -16.25 5.92
CA SER A 122 2.54 -16.01 4.54
C SER A 122 2.25 -14.59 4.05
N SER A 123 1.13 -13.96 4.45
CA SER A 123 0.82 -12.58 4.02
C SER A 123 1.81 -11.55 4.59
N VAL A 124 2.43 -11.81 5.74
CA VAL A 124 3.45 -10.94 6.35
C VAL A 124 4.69 -10.84 5.46
N ILE A 125 5.05 -11.91 4.75
CA ILE A 125 6.20 -11.92 3.83
C ILE A 125 5.96 -10.96 2.67
N PHE A 126 4.79 -11.01 2.03
CA PHE A 126 4.41 -10.09 0.97
C PHE A 126 4.29 -8.64 1.46
N MET A 127 3.72 -8.42 2.65
CA MET A 127 3.61 -7.09 3.26
C MET A 127 4.98 -6.49 3.66
N SER A 128 6.02 -7.31 3.81
CA SER A 128 7.38 -6.84 4.13
C SER A 128 8.18 -6.38 2.90
N MET A 129 7.65 -6.56 1.69
CA MET A 129 8.30 -6.09 0.46
C MET A 129 8.20 -4.56 0.36
N GLN A 130 9.31 -3.88 0.10
CA GLN A 130 9.43 -2.41 0.04
C GLN A 130 10.35 -2.00 -1.13
N GLU A 131 10.48 -0.69 -1.39
CA GLU A 131 11.47 -0.14 -2.33
C GLU A 131 12.91 -0.58 -1.97
N PRO A 132 13.84 -0.70 -2.96
CA PRO A 132 13.71 -0.33 -4.37
C PRO A 132 13.23 -1.48 -5.29
N LEU A 133 12.33 -2.34 -4.81
CA LEU A 133 11.65 -3.32 -5.67
C LEU A 133 10.73 -2.62 -6.71
N ASN A 134 10.60 -3.23 -7.89
CA ASN A 134 9.73 -2.75 -8.96
C ASN A 134 8.30 -2.49 -8.48
N GLU A 135 7.71 -1.34 -8.84
CA GLU A 135 6.32 -0.96 -8.51
C GLU A 135 5.31 -2.08 -8.81
N ARG A 136 5.42 -2.72 -9.97
CA ARG A 136 4.54 -3.85 -10.39
C ARG A 136 4.64 -5.06 -9.47
N LEU A 137 5.80 -5.30 -8.83
CA LEU A 137 5.96 -6.37 -7.85
C LEU A 137 5.34 -5.96 -6.51
N LEU A 138 5.47 -4.69 -6.14
CA LEU A 138 4.90 -4.12 -4.92
C LEU A 138 3.37 -4.03 -4.99
N ASP A 139 2.79 -3.71 -6.16
CA ASP A 139 1.36 -3.88 -6.48
C ASP A 139 0.86 -5.30 -6.18
N MET A 140 1.55 -6.31 -6.74
CA MET A 140 1.17 -7.71 -6.61
C MET A 140 1.32 -8.21 -5.16
N ALA A 141 2.36 -7.77 -4.45
CA ALA A 141 2.58 -8.11 -3.04
C ALA A 141 1.55 -7.45 -2.12
N CYS A 142 1.19 -6.19 -2.38
CA CYS A 142 0.11 -5.49 -1.68
C CYS A 142 -1.21 -6.26 -1.84
N MET A 143 -1.57 -6.61 -3.09
CA MET A 143 -2.76 -7.42 -3.38
C MET A 143 -2.74 -8.80 -2.72
N SER A 144 -1.67 -9.57 -2.88
CA SER A 144 -1.60 -10.94 -2.37
C SER A 144 -1.67 -10.99 -0.85
N SER A 145 -1.11 -9.97 -0.16
CA SER A 145 -1.18 -9.86 1.30
C SER A 145 -2.62 -9.80 1.82
N VAL A 146 -3.48 -8.97 1.20
CA VAL A 146 -4.88 -8.78 1.60
C VAL A 146 -5.74 -10.01 1.30
N TRP A 147 -5.46 -10.72 0.20
CA TRP A 147 -6.12 -11.99 -0.10
C TRP A 147 -5.72 -13.09 0.88
N LEU A 148 -4.43 -13.26 1.15
CA LEU A 148 -3.91 -14.31 2.02
C LEU A 148 -4.38 -14.15 3.48
N ILE A 149 -4.36 -12.92 4.02
CA ILE A 149 -4.86 -12.67 5.39
C ILE A 149 -6.37 -12.90 5.47
N SER A 150 -7.15 -12.45 4.47
CA SER A 150 -8.61 -12.59 4.46
C SER A 150 -9.07 -14.04 4.33
N ILE A 151 -8.41 -14.81 3.45
CA ILE A 151 -8.66 -16.26 3.29
C ILE A 151 -8.21 -17.02 4.54
N GLY A 152 -7.01 -16.75 5.07
CA GLY A 152 -6.50 -17.41 6.28
C GLY A 152 -7.34 -17.14 7.53
N PHE A 153 -7.87 -15.93 7.67
CA PHE A 153 -8.85 -15.58 8.70
C PHE A 153 -10.17 -16.32 8.49
N THR A 154 -10.72 -16.34 7.27
CA THR A 154 -11.98 -17.03 6.93
C THR A 154 -11.89 -18.53 7.18
N VAL A 155 -10.78 -19.19 6.81
CA VAL A 155 -10.48 -20.58 7.14
C VAL A 155 -10.53 -20.79 8.66
N SER A 156 -9.80 -19.96 9.42
CA SER A 156 -9.70 -20.06 10.89
C SER A 156 -11.06 -19.87 11.58
N PHE A 157 -11.83 -18.87 11.15
CA PHE A 157 -13.17 -18.59 11.68
C PHE A 157 -14.17 -19.71 11.35
N SER A 158 -14.14 -20.25 10.12
CA SER A 158 -15.00 -21.38 9.73
C SER A 158 -14.73 -22.65 10.56
N ALA A 159 -13.47 -22.87 10.96
CA ALA A 159 -13.09 -23.97 11.84
C ALA A 159 -13.67 -23.78 13.26
N LEU A 160 -13.59 -22.56 13.81
CA LEU A 160 -14.19 -22.20 15.09
C LEU A 160 -15.72 -22.38 15.06
N PHE A 161 -16.40 -21.84 14.05
CA PHE A 161 -17.85 -21.99 13.89
C PHE A 161 -18.25 -23.47 13.77
N SER A 162 -17.48 -24.28 13.03
CA SER A 162 -17.70 -25.73 12.90
C SER A 162 -17.55 -26.49 14.22
N LYS A 163 -16.67 -26.03 15.12
CA LYS A 163 -16.54 -26.55 16.48
C LYS A 163 -17.76 -26.16 17.34
N THR A 164 -18.19 -24.90 17.29
CA THR A 164 -19.38 -24.40 18.00
C THR A 164 -20.67 -25.10 17.54
N GLN A 165 -20.86 -25.28 16.23
CA GLN A 165 -22.00 -26.02 15.66
C GLN A 165 -22.09 -27.44 16.19
N ARG A 166 -20.96 -28.14 16.31
CA ARG A 166 -20.92 -29.50 16.89
C ARG A 166 -21.31 -29.49 18.38
N ILE A 167 -20.86 -28.50 19.15
CA ILE A 167 -21.22 -28.37 20.58
C ILE A 167 -22.72 -28.11 20.72
N ASN A 168 -23.28 -27.19 19.94
CA ASN A 168 -24.72 -26.90 19.91
C ASN A 168 -25.55 -28.15 19.56
N GLN A 169 -25.16 -28.88 18.51
CA GLN A 169 -25.82 -30.13 18.13
C GLN A 169 -25.73 -31.21 19.22
N ILE A 170 -24.64 -31.28 19.98
CA ILE A 170 -24.52 -32.22 21.11
C ILE A 170 -25.46 -31.83 22.26
N PHE A 171 -25.59 -30.54 22.56
CA PHE A 171 -26.49 -30.04 23.61
C PHE A 171 -27.97 -30.34 23.27
N ILE A 172 -28.41 -29.98 22.06
CA ILE A 172 -29.76 -30.28 21.55
C ILE A 172 -29.99 -31.82 21.50
N ALA A 173 -28.99 -32.59 21.07
CA ALA A 173 -29.07 -34.05 21.05
C ALA A 173 -29.22 -34.67 22.45
N SER A 174 -28.60 -34.09 23.49
CA SER A 174 -28.74 -34.56 24.87
C SER A 174 -30.13 -34.29 25.44
N GLN A 175 -30.74 -33.14 25.15
CA GLN A 175 -32.14 -32.86 25.50
C GLN A 175 -33.13 -33.81 24.81
N SER A 176 -32.82 -34.23 23.58
CA SER A 176 -33.62 -35.19 22.79
C SER A 176 -33.28 -36.67 23.05
N PHE A 177 -32.33 -36.99 23.95
CA PHE A 177 -31.76 -38.34 24.16
C PHE A 177 -31.31 -39.09 22.88
N ARG A 178 -31.05 -38.36 21.78
CA ARG A 178 -30.89 -38.93 20.44
C ARG A 178 -29.43 -38.89 20.00
N ARG A 179 -28.87 -40.05 19.62
CA ARG A 179 -27.45 -40.17 19.20
C ARG A 179 -27.18 -39.53 17.82
N VAL A 180 -26.91 -38.23 17.79
CA VAL A 180 -26.51 -37.51 16.57
C VAL A 180 -25.04 -37.78 16.23
N GLN A 181 -24.76 -38.25 15.01
CA GLN A 181 -23.41 -38.25 14.43
C GLN A 181 -23.26 -37.08 13.44
N VAL A 182 -22.50 -36.06 13.86
CA VAL A 182 -22.14 -34.91 13.01
C VAL A 182 -21.20 -35.38 11.89
N LYS A 183 -21.61 -35.22 10.63
CA LYS A 183 -20.86 -35.71 9.46
C LYS A 183 -19.83 -34.68 9.02
N LYS A 184 -18.66 -35.13 8.54
CA LYS A 184 -17.60 -34.26 7.99
C LYS A 184 -18.09 -33.32 6.88
N ARG A 185 -19.12 -33.75 6.12
CA ARG A 185 -19.71 -32.96 5.02
C ARG A 185 -20.32 -31.63 5.50
N ASP A 186 -20.82 -31.55 6.72
CA ASP A 186 -21.52 -30.35 7.20
C ASP A 186 -20.53 -29.25 7.64
N VAL A 187 -19.35 -29.65 8.15
CA VAL A 187 -18.18 -28.78 8.34
C VAL A 187 -17.72 -28.21 6.99
N LEU A 188 -17.59 -29.06 5.97
CA LEU A 188 -17.15 -28.64 4.64
C LEU A 188 -18.13 -27.67 3.96
N LYS A 189 -19.45 -27.84 4.15
CA LYS A 189 -20.46 -26.87 3.67
C LYS A 189 -20.26 -25.47 4.26
N VAL A 190 -20.10 -25.37 5.58
CA VAL A 190 -19.89 -24.08 6.26
C VAL A 190 -18.61 -23.42 5.75
N PHE A 191 -17.52 -24.18 5.65
CA PHE A 191 -16.27 -23.67 5.08
C PHE A 191 -16.47 -23.13 3.65
N LEU A 192 -17.08 -23.93 2.76
CA LEU A 192 -17.30 -23.53 1.37
C LEU A 192 -18.18 -22.28 1.24
N VAL A 193 -19.25 -22.15 2.03
CA VAL A 193 -20.15 -20.97 1.99
C VAL A 193 -19.44 -19.70 2.48
N LEU A 194 -18.69 -19.78 3.59
CA LEU A 194 -17.93 -18.64 4.10
C LEU A 194 -16.79 -18.26 3.16
N ALA A 195 -16.06 -19.25 2.62
CA ALA A 195 -14.99 -19.03 1.66
C ALA A 195 -15.52 -18.44 0.34
N SER A 196 -16.63 -18.94 -0.22
CA SER A 196 -17.20 -18.40 -1.46
C SER A 196 -17.71 -16.97 -1.28
N ALA A 197 -18.31 -16.64 -0.12
CA ALA A 197 -18.73 -15.28 0.19
C ALA A 197 -17.53 -14.33 0.31
N ASN A 198 -16.47 -14.73 1.03
CA ASN A 198 -15.26 -13.93 1.17
C ASN A 198 -14.54 -13.73 -0.18
N ILE A 199 -14.40 -14.79 -0.98
CA ILE A 199 -13.80 -14.72 -2.33
C ILE A 199 -14.64 -13.83 -3.25
N ALA A 200 -15.97 -13.90 -3.23
CA ALA A 200 -16.83 -13.04 -4.04
C ALA A 200 -16.64 -11.55 -3.69
N ILE A 201 -16.59 -11.22 -2.39
CA ILE A 201 -16.35 -9.85 -1.89
C ILE A 201 -14.97 -9.36 -2.32
N LEU A 202 -13.92 -10.14 -2.09
CA LEU A 202 -12.54 -9.82 -2.49
C LEU A 202 -12.43 -9.62 -4.01
N THR A 203 -13.00 -10.53 -4.80
CA THR A 203 -12.98 -10.48 -6.27
C THR A 203 -13.65 -9.20 -6.77
N THR A 204 -14.87 -8.92 -6.29
CA THR A 204 -15.62 -7.69 -6.63
C THR A 204 -14.82 -6.44 -6.28
N TRP A 205 -14.23 -6.40 -5.08
CA TRP A 205 -13.40 -5.27 -4.65
C TRP A 205 -12.16 -5.09 -5.54
N THR A 206 -11.42 -6.16 -5.88
CA THR A 206 -10.25 -6.05 -6.76
C THR A 206 -10.57 -5.63 -8.20
N ILE A 207 -11.78 -5.92 -8.69
CA ILE A 207 -12.25 -5.47 -10.01
C ILE A 207 -12.64 -3.99 -9.98
N VAL A 208 -13.34 -3.54 -8.92
CA VAL A 208 -13.84 -2.16 -8.79
C VAL A 208 -12.75 -1.18 -8.38
N SER A 209 -11.79 -1.60 -7.54
CA SER A 209 -10.77 -0.72 -6.97
C SER A 209 -9.48 -1.50 -6.68
N PRO A 210 -8.66 -1.76 -7.71
CA PRO A 210 -7.39 -2.44 -7.50
C PRO A 210 -6.44 -1.58 -6.66
N LEU A 211 -5.98 -2.12 -5.52
CA LEU A 211 -4.79 -1.65 -4.82
C LEU A 211 -3.64 -1.43 -5.81
N ARG A 212 -3.02 -0.26 -5.71
CA ARG A 212 -1.78 0.08 -6.40
C ARG A 212 -0.83 0.72 -5.40
N TYR A 213 0.45 0.40 -5.51
CA TYR A 213 1.46 1.19 -4.84
C TYR A 213 1.43 2.61 -5.41
N LYS A 214 1.40 3.59 -4.51
CA LYS A 214 1.57 5.01 -4.84
C LYS A 214 2.49 5.61 -3.79
N ARG A 215 3.52 6.31 -4.25
CA ARG A 215 4.30 7.20 -3.39
C ARG A 215 3.37 8.34 -2.96
N GLY A 216 3.21 8.51 -1.64
CA GLY A 216 2.34 9.53 -1.07
C GLY A 216 3.11 10.80 -0.81
N ASP A 217 3.04 11.76 -1.75
CA ASP A 217 3.64 13.07 -1.55
C ASP A 217 2.96 13.78 -0.37
N PHE A 218 3.76 14.24 0.60
CA PHE A 218 3.25 14.87 1.84
C PHE A 218 2.40 16.12 1.56
N LEU A 219 2.64 16.78 0.43
CA LEU A 219 1.89 17.94 -0.07
C LEU A 219 0.51 17.59 -0.67
N SER A 220 0.16 16.31 -0.84
CA SER A 220 -1.14 15.86 -1.38
C SER A 220 -2.21 15.64 -0.30
N PHE A 221 -1.90 15.93 0.97
CA PHE A 221 -2.76 15.72 2.14
C PHE A 221 -3.19 17.01 2.84
N TYR A 222 -3.01 18.17 2.19
CA TYR A 222 -3.39 19.51 2.68
C TYR A 222 -3.95 20.37 1.54
#